data_AF-A0A3E0KEV5-F1
#
_entry.id   AF-A0A3E0KEV5-F1
#
_cell.length_a   1.000
_cell.length_b   1.000
_cell.length_c   1.000
_cell.angle_alpha   90.00
_cell.angle_beta   90.00
_cell.angle_gamma   90.00
#
_symmetry.space_group_name_H-M   'P 1'
#
loop_
_entity.id
_entity.type
_entity.pdbx_description
1 polymer ?
#
loop_
_entity_poly.entity_id
_entity_poly.type
_entity_poly.pdbx_seq_one_letter_code
_entity_poly.pdbx_strand_id
1 'polypeptide(L)'
;MDPALAGCCVGLAVRRHAGRLRVVESPAGRRRVQRGKDLRPVRAVIGTGGVIRHARAPGFILEAALEGCGGETGRVEGAEAGSGGGDEVLLLPRQAALAVDAGYLLAPMGLLAEAEPEAAFILMQRSLRWLPPPGSTTRGERDDS
;
A
#
# COMPACT_ATOMS: atom_id res chain seq x y z
N MET A 1 -7.96 16.05 9.52
CA MET A 1 -8.03 14.58 9.66
C MET A 1 -6.74 14.10 10.28
N ASP A 2 -6.83 13.14 11.21
CA ASP A 2 -5.66 12.53 11.84
C ASP A 2 -4.93 11.60 10.85
N PRO A 3 -3.65 11.90 10.50
CA PRO A 3 -2.85 11.06 9.62
C PRO A 3 -2.63 9.64 10.15
N ALA A 4 -2.59 9.43 11.47
CA ALA A 4 -2.37 8.11 12.06
C ALA A 4 -3.58 7.19 11.82
N LEU A 5 -4.79 7.70 12.05
CA LEU A 5 -6.01 6.98 11.75
C LEU A 5 -6.14 6.66 10.27
N ALA A 6 -5.87 7.63 9.40
CA ALA A 6 -5.90 7.44 7.95
C ALA A 6 -4.88 6.39 7.49
N GLY A 7 -3.65 6.42 8.02
CA GLY A 7 -2.62 5.41 7.76
C GLY A 7 -3.07 4.01 8.18
N CYS A 8 -3.68 3.86 9.36
CA CYS A 8 -4.19 2.56 9.77
C CYS A 8 -5.35 2.06 8.91
N CYS A 9 -6.25 2.93 8.45
CA CYS A 9 -7.26 2.56 7.46
C CYS A 9 -6.62 2.05 6.16
N VAL A 10 -5.58 2.72 5.65
CA VAL A 10 -4.84 2.29 4.45
C VAL A 10 -4.16 0.95 4.69
N GLY A 11 -3.42 0.79 5.79
CA GLY A 11 -2.75 -0.46 6.14
C GLY A 11 -3.71 -1.63 6.26
N LEU A 12 -4.86 -1.43 6.93
CA LEU A 12 -5.92 -2.45 7.02
C LEU A 12 -6.52 -2.79 5.65
N ALA A 13 -6.77 -1.79 4.81
CA ALA A 13 -7.29 -2.01 3.45
C ALA A 13 -6.33 -2.87 2.62
N VAL A 14 -5.03 -2.57 2.62
CA VAL A 14 -4.04 -3.36 1.87
C VAL A 14 -3.90 -4.76 2.44
N ARG A 15 -3.87 -4.92 3.78
CA ARG A 15 -3.83 -6.24 4.45
C ARG A 15 -5.00 -7.14 4.03
N ARG A 16 -6.20 -6.59 3.82
CA ARG A 16 -7.38 -7.35 3.36
C ARG A 16 -7.25 -7.87 1.93
N HIS A 17 -6.40 -7.25 1.11
CA HIS A 17 -6.21 -7.61 -0.30
C HIS A 17 -4.89 -8.37 -0.53
N ALA A 18 -3.95 -8.27 0.40
CA ALA A 18 -2.70 -9.01 0.38
C ALA A 18 -2.91 -10.48 0.75
N GLY A 19 -2.22 -11.34 0.02
CA GLY A 19 -2.08 -12.75 0.35
C GLY A 19 -1.10 -12.97 1.50
N ARG A 20 -1.01 -14.21 1.92
CA ARG A 20 -0.19 -14.69 3.03
C ARG A 20 0.65 -15.87 2.58
N LEU A 21 1.86 -15.96 3.09
CA LEU A 21 2.80 -17.06 2.86
C LEU A 21 3.07 -17.74 4.19
N ARG A 22 2.80 -19.04 4.26
CA ARG A 22 3.05 -19.86 5.45
C ARG A 22 4.04 -20.97 5.12
N VAL A 23 4.94 -21.26 6.05
CA VAL A 23 5.78 -22.46 5.98
C VAL A 23 5.07 -23.59 6.70
N VAL A 24 4.84 -24.70 6.00
CA VAL A 24 4.23 -25.91 6.55
C VAL A 24 5.28 -27.00 6.56
N GLU A 25 5.49 -27.58 7.73
CA GLU A 25 6.30 -28.78 7.91
C GLU A 25 5.49 -29.99 7.44
N SER A 26 6.05 -30.78 6.53
CA SER A 26 5.46 -32.05 6.10
C SER A 26 6.49 -33.18 6.28
N PRO A 27 6.07 -34.45 6.34
CA PRO A 27 7.00 -35.58 6.36
C PRO A 27 7.99 -35.58 5.17
N ALA A 28 7.64 -34.91 4.07
CA ALA A 28 8.49 -34.71 2.89
C ALA A 28 9.37 -33.44 2.95
N GLY A 29 9.46 -32.79 4.10
CA GLY A 29 10.21 -31.55 4.33
C GLY A 29 9.36 -30.28 4.37
N ARG A 30 10.04 -29.13 4.52
CA ARG A 30 9.44 -27.78 4.59
C ARG A 30 8.88 -27.35 3.25
N ARG A 31 7.60 -26.98 3.22
CA ARG A 31 6.94 -26.41 2.04
C ARG A 31 6.40 -25.02 2.33
N ARG A 32 6.54 -24.11 1.36
CA ARG A 32 5.93 -22.78 1.40
C ARG A 32 4.59 -22.82 0.70
N VAL A 33 3.54 -22.41 1.40
CA VAL A 33 2.16 -22.37 0.88
C VAL A 33 1.71 -20.92 0.85
N GLN A 34 1.39 -20.42 -0.34
CA GLN A 34 0.81 -19.10 -0.54
C GLN A 34 -0.72 -19.20 -0.61
N ARG A 35 -1.41 -18.29 0.07
CA ARG A 35 -2.85 -18.06 -0.07
C ARG A 35 -3.11 -16.61 -0.45
N GLY A 36 -3.94 -16.37 -1.45
CA GLY A 36 -4.26 -15.02 -1.92
C GLY A 36 -3.19 -14.38 -2.81
N LYS A 37 -3.34 -13.08 -3.05
CA LYS A 37 -2.55 -12.33 -4.04
C LYS A 37 -1.18 -11.95 -3.52
N ASP A 38 -0.16 -12.10 -4.35
CA ASP A 38 1.15 -11.54 -4.02
C ASP A 38 1.19 -10.06 -4.46
N LEU A 39 1.24 -9.14 -3.50
CA LEU A 39 1.38 -7.70 -3.80
C LEU A 39 2.83 -7.23 -3.78
N ARG A 40 3.81 -8.08 -3.42
CA ARG A 40 5.24 -7.73 -3.46
C ARG A 40 5.71 -7.16 -4.81
N PRO A 41 5.24 -7.62 -5.99
CA PRO A 41 5.66 -7.05 -7.28
C PRO A 41 4.95 -5.75 -7.63
N VAL A 42 3.98 -5.28 -6.84
CA VAL A 42 3.30 -3.99 -7.08
C VAL A 42 4.33 -2.87 -6.93
N ARG A 43 4.51 -2.09 -8.00
CA ARG A 43 5.54 -1.04 -8.09
C ARG A 43 4.99 0.37 -7.88
N ALA A 44 3.68 0.54 -7.80
CA ALA A 44 3.04 1.82 -7.56
C ALA A 44 1.82 1.67 -6.66
N VAL A 45 1.68 2.56 -5.67
CA VAL A 45 0.48 2.69 -4.84
C VAL A 45 -0.05 4.11 -5.02
N ILE A 46 -1.28 4.22 -5.49
CA ILE A 46 -1.93 5.49 -5.79
C ILE A 46 -3.04 5.71 -4.77
N GLY A 47 -2.88 6.74 -3.95
CA GLY A 47 -3.91 7.18 -3.01
C GLY A 47 -4.96 8.03 -3.72
N THR A 48 -6.20 7.56 -3.72
CA THR A 48 -7.37 8.30 -4.22
C THR A 48 -8.35 8.62 -3.09
N GLY A 49 -9.12 9.70 -3.23
CA GLY A 49 -10.14 10.13 -2.28
C GLY A 49 -9.74 11.30 -1.37
N GLY A 50 -10.76 11.94 -0.78
CA GLY A 50 -10.61 13.21 -0.05
C GLY A 50 -9.67 13.14 1.16
N VAL A 51 -9.64 12.00 1.85
CA VAL A 51 -8.76 11.71 2.99
C VAL A 51 -7.29 11.89 2.64
N ILE A 52 -6.87 11.40 1.47
CA ILE A 52 -5.47 11.40 1.04
C ILE A 52 -5.14 12.70 0.28
N ARG A 53 -6.08 13.19 -0.52
CA ARG A 53 -5.95 14.44 -1.28
C ARG A 53 -5.65 15.66 -0.40
N HIS A 54 -6.39 15.77 0.71
CA HIS A 54 -6.32 16.91 1.61
C HIS A 54 -5.45 16.66 2.86
N ALA A 55 -4.74 15.52 2.90
CA ALA A 55 -3.82 15.23 3.97
C ALA A 55 -2.62 16.19 3.96
N ARG A 56 -2.20 16.63 5.15
CA ARG A 56 -0.95 17.40 5.32
C ARG A 56 0.29 16.55 5.04
N ALA A 57 0.22 15.25 5.36
CA ALA A 57 1.29 14.29 5.18
C ALA A 57 0.78 13.02 4.46
N PRO A 58 0.49 13.08 3.15
CA PRO A 58 -0.02 11.93 2.39
C PRO A 58 1.01 10.80 2.26
N GLY A 59 2.31 11.12 2.31
CA GLY A 59 3.39 10.13 2.32
C GLY A 59 3.28 9.17 3.50
N PHE A 60 3.23 9.72 4.72
CA PHE A 60 3.03 8.95 5.96
C PHE A 60 1.79 8.04 5.91
N ILE A 61 0.69 8.52 5.35
CA ILE A 61 -0.55 7.73 5.22
C ILE A 61 -0.37 6.58 4.23
N LEU A 62 0.27 6.84 3.09
CA LEU A 62 0.47 5.84 2.03
C LEU A 62 1.60 4.86 2.34
N GLU A 63 2.58 5.25 3.15
CA GLU A 63 3.63 4.36 3.66
C GLU A 63 3.06 3.18 4.44
N ALA A 64 1.95 3.37 5.16
CA ALA A 64 1.22 2.29 5.81
C ALA A 64 0.71 1.20 4.85
N ALA A 65 0.64 1.47 3.53
CA ALA A 65 0.36 0.44 2.52
C ALA A 65 1.51 -0.55 2.34
N LEU A 66 2.75 -0.11 2.59
CA LEU A 66 3.97 -0.90 2.43
C LEU A 66 4.29 -1.66 3.72
N GLU A 67 4.10 -0.99 4.85
CA GLU A 67 4.50 -1.50 6.18
C GLU A 67 3.36 -2.23 6.91
N GLY A 68 2.09 -1.92 6.59
CA GLY A 68 0.93 -2.31 7.40
C GLY A 68 0.60 -1.26 8.48
N CYS A 69 -0.48 -1.49 9.24
CA CYS A 69 -0.83 -0.65 10.39
C CYS A 69 0.00 -1.12 11.60
N GLY A 70 0.75 -0.21 12.24
CA GLY A 70 1.49 -0.50 13.48
C GLY A 70 2.96 -0.93 13.34
N GLY A 71 3.58 -0.80 12.16
CA GLY A 71 5.01 -1.13 11.96
C GLY A 71 5.32 -2.63 11.97
N GLU A 72 4.30 -3.48 12.03
CA GLU A 72 4.41 -4.93 11.87
C GLU A 72 4.81 -5.26 10.42
N THR A 73 6.12 -5.26 10.17
CA THR A 73 6.74 -5.56 8.86
C THR A 73 6.38 -6.98 8.42
N GLY A 74 5.20 -7.12 7.82
CA GLY A 74 4.70 -8.32 7.18
C GLY A 74 4.58 -9.59 8.04
N ARG A 75 5.04 -9.63 9.29
CA ARG A 75 4.88 -10.78 10.19
C ARG A 75 3.66 -10.54 11.06
N VAL A 76 2.70 -11.45 10.98
CA VAL A 76 1.55 -11.47 11.89
C VAL A 76 1.87 -12.49 12.98
N GLU A 77 2.21 -12.02 14.18
CA GLU A 77 2.41 -12.90 15.33
C GLU A 77 1.05 -13.20 16.00
N GLY A 78 0.60 -14.47 15.91
CA GLY A 78 -0.63 -15.01 16.53
C GLY A 78 -1.92 -14.70 15.75
N ALA A 79 -2.99 -15.51 15.71
CA ALA A 79 -3.47 -16.67 16.46
C ALA A 79 -4.42 -17.44 15.51
N GLU A 80 -4.34 -18.77 15.39
CA GLU A 80 -5.03 -19.73 16.24
C GLU A 80 -4.11 -20.92 16.50
N ALA A 81 -3.98 -21.30 17.78
CA ALA A 81 -3.31 -22.51 18.25
C ALA A 81 -4.15 -23.76 17.92
N GLY A 82 -4.47 -23.94 16.65
CA GLY A 82 -5.17 -25.08 16.09
C GLY A 82 -4.43 -25.56 14.85
N SER A 83 -3.48 -26.47 15.06
CA SER A 83 -2.78 -27.27 14.03
C SER A 83 -1.68 -26.54 13.22
N GLY A 84 -0.42 -26.74 13.63
CA GLY A 84 0.78 -26.58 12.79
C GLY A 84 1.43 -25.20 12.75
N GLY A 85 1.83 -24.65 13.91
CA GLY A 85 2.48 -23.33 14.03
C GLY A 85 3.64 -23.12 13.04
N GLY A 86 3.49 -22.13 12.17
CA GLY A 86 4.54 -21.68 11.27
C GLY A 86 4.33 -20.20 10.97
N ASP A 87 5.43 -19.44 10.92
CA ASP A 87 5.42 -18.00 10.65
C ASP A 87 4.59 -17.70 9.39
N GLU A 88 3.64 -16.79 9.53
CA GLU A 88 2.84 -16.29 8.42
C GLU A 88 3.32 -14.89 8.03
N VAL A 89 3.64 -14.74 6.73
CA VAL A 89 4.14 -13.49 6.17
C VAL A 89 3.12 -12.91 5.19
N LEU A 90 2.65 -11.70 5.46
CA LEU A 90 1.84 -10.90 4.55
C LEU A 90 2.65 -10.50 3.32
N LEU A 91 2.02 -10.63 2.16
CA LEU A 91 2.61 -10.32 0.86
C LEU A 91 2.28 -8.89 0.44
N LEU A 92 2.67 -7.93 1.26
CA LEU A 92 2.51 -6.48 0.99
C LEU A 92 3.48 -6.00 -0.11
N PRO A 93 3.18 -4.86 -0.78
CA PRO A 93 4.13 -4.20 -1.67
C PRO A 93 5.43 -3.86 -0.94
N ARG A 94 6.58 -4.24 -1.52
CA ARG A 94 7.91 -4.02 -0.89
C ARG A 94 8.57 -2.72 -1.26
N GLN A 95 8.49 -2.36 -2.54
CA GLN A 95 9.15 -1.19 -3.11
C GLN A 95 8.20 -0.60 -4.15
N ALA A 96 7.25 0.19 -3.67
CA ALA A 96 6.29 0.86 -4.55
C ALA A 96 6.48 2.38 -4.48
N ALA A 97 6.47 3.02 -5.64
CA ALA A 97 6.37 4.46 -5.74
C ALA A 97 4.99 4.90 -5.25
N LEU A 98 4.95 5.95 -4.44
CA LEU A 98 3.73 6.48 -3.87
C LEU A 98 3.26 7.68 -4.70
N ALA A 99 1.99 7.72 -5.03
CA ALA A 99 1.39 8.86 -5.72
C ALA A 99 0.02 9.20 -5.14
N VAL A 100 -0.41 10.45 -5.34
CA VAL A 100 -1.73 10.92 -4.96
C VAL A 100 -2.49 11.37 -6.20
N ASP A 101 -3.73 10.92 -6.32
CA ASP A 101 -4.70 11.46 -7.27
C ASP A 101 -5.24 12.80 -6.77
N ALA A 102 -4.43 13.85 -6.92
CA ALA A 102 -4.76 15.19 -6.42
C ALA A 102 -5.93 15.83 -7.18
N GLY A 103 -6.16 15.42 -8.43
CA GLY A 103 -7.27 15.93 -9.26
C GLY A 103 -8.56 15.14 -9.11
N TYR A 104 -8.55 14.00 -8.43
CA TYR A 104 -9.62 13.00 -8.47
C TYR A 104 -9.96 12.60 -9.91
N LEU A 105 -8.92 12.50 -10.76
CA LEU A 105 -9.05 12.31 -12.20
C LEU A 105 -9.02 10.82 -12.57
N LEU A 106 -8.51 9.91 -11.73
CA LEU A 106 -8.51 8.48 -12.10
C LEU A 106 -9.92 7.92 -12.30
N ALA A 107 -10.89 8.33 -11.49
CA ALA A 107 -12.27 7.89 -11.62
C ALA A 107 -12.89 8.28 -12.99
N PRO A 108 -12.93 9.56 -13.40
CA PRO A 108 -13.44 9.93 -14.72
C PRO A 108 -12.57 9.45 -15.88
N MET A 109 -11.24 9.33 -15.70
CA MET A 109 -10.37 8.77 -16.74
C MET A 109 -10.63 7.29 -17.00
N GLY A 110 -11.14 6.54 -16.01
CA GLY A 110 -11.61 5.17 -16.22
C GLY A 110 -12.76 5.07 -17.23
N LEU A 111 -13.69 6.03 -17.18
CA LEU A 111 -14.77 6.15 -18.17
C LEU A 111 -14.23 6.58 -19.54
N LEU A 112 -13.32 7.56 -19.57
CA LEU A 112 -12.71 8.02 -20.82
C LEU A 112 -11.95 6.88 -21.52
N ALA A 113 -11.31 5.99 -20.76
CA ALA A 113 -10.56 4.88 -21.31
C ALA A 113 -11.41 3.85 -22.09
N GLU A 114 -12.74 3.84 -21.91
CA GLU A 114 -13.63 3.02 -22.74
C GLU A 114 -13.74 3.51 -24.18
N ALA A 115 -13.58 4.83 -24.39
CA ALA A 115 -13.63 5.45 -25.71
C ALA A 115 -12.24 5.78 -26.28
N GLU A 116 -11.34 6.31 -25.44
CA GLU A 116 -10.02 6.84 -25.82
C GLU A 116 -8.94 6.40 -24.82
N PRO A 117 -8.50 5.12 -24.89
CA PRO A 117 -7.61 4.54 -23.88
C PRO A 117 -6.24 5.21 -23.81
N GLU A 118 -5.64 5.59 -24.94
CA GLU A 118 -4.32 6.25 -24.97
C GLU A 118 -4.37 7.64 -24.34
N ALA A 119 -5.40 8.44 -24.68
CA ALA A 119 -5.57 9.78 -24.14
C ALA A 119 -5.83 9.73 -22.63
N ALA A 120 -6.70 8.82 -22.18
CA ALA A 120 -6.98 8.60 -20.76
C ALA A 120 -5.69 8.25 -19.99
N PHE A 121 -4.88 7.34 -20.52
CA PHE A 121 -3.63 6.93 -19.90
C PHE A 121 -2.62 8.08 -19.77
N ILE A 122 -2.44 8.88 -20.82
CA ILE A 122 -1.53 10.03 -20.81
C ILE A 122 -1.99 11.07 -19.77
N LEU A 123 -3.30 11.35 -19.72
CA LEU A 123 -3.87 12.30 -18.75
C LEU A 123 -3.75 11.79 -17.32
N MET A 124 -4.02 10.50 -17.08
CA MET A 124 -3.81 9.87 -15.77
C MET A 124 -2.35 10.04 -15.32
N GLN A 125 -1.36 9.66 -16.14
CA GLN A 125 0.04 9.76 -15.76
C GLN A 125 0.48 11.19 -15.42
N ARG A 126 0.01 12.18 -16.21
CA ARG A 126 0.35 13.59 -16.01
C ARG A 126 -0.32 14.22 -14.80
N SER A 127 -1.50 13.72 -14.42
CA SER A 127 -2.25 14.26 -13.28
C SER A 127 -1.78 13.75 -11.92
N LEU A 128 -1.06 12.62 -11.89
CA LEU A 128 -0.57 12.02 -10.66
C LEU A 128 0.52 12.88 -10.02
N ARG A 129 0.33 13.20 -8.74
CA ARG A 129 1.39 13.80 -7.91
C ARG A 129 2.20 12.70 -7.25
N TRP A 130 3.37 12.42 -7.81
CA TRP A 130 4.34 11.50 -7.22
C TRP A 130 4.95 12.07 -5.94
N LEU A 131 5.10 11.21 -4.94
CA LEU A 131 5.69 11.54 -3.65
C LEU A 131 7.17 11.14 -3.64
N PRO A 132 8.01 11.84 -2.85
CA PRO A 132 9.39 11.43 -2.64
C PRO A 132 9.45 10.03 -2.01
N PRO A 133 10.55 9.28 -2.22
CA PRO A 133 10.67 7.93 -1.68
C PRO A 133 10.60 7.93 -0.14
N PRO A 134 10.00 6.89 0.46
CA PRO A 134 9.89 6.78 1.91
C PRO A 134 11.26 6.82 2.57
N GLY A 135 11.38 7.57 3.67
CA GLY A 135 12.65 7.78 4.38
C GLY A 135 13.53 8.92 3.84
N SER A 136 13.18 9.54 2.71
CA SER A 136 13.83 10.78 2.25
C SER A 136 13.17 12.01 2.88
N THR A 137 13.27 12.14 4.20
CA THR A 137 12.92 13.41 4.85
C THR A 137 13.99 14.44 4.48
N THR A 138 13.71 15.30 3.50
CA THR A 138 14.25 16.65 3.57
C THR A 138 13.66 17.27 4.83
N ARG A 139 14.53 17.41 5.84
CA ARG A 139 14.29 18.22 7.03
C ARG A 139 13.89 19.60 6.53
N GLY A 140 12.60 19.86 6.50
CA GLY A 140 12.03 21.16 6.15
C GLY A 140 12.56 22.18 7.14
N GLU A 141 13.52 22.96 6.66
CA GLU A 141 14.00 24.16 7.30
C GLU A 141 12.91 25.24 7.17
N ARG A 142 12.59 25.83 8.34
CA ARG A 142 11.91 27.12 8.59
C ARG A 142 10.46 27.29 8.12
N ASP A 143 9.56 27.33 9.10
CA ASP A 143 8.83 28.56 9.48
C ASP A 143 7.96 28.29 10.72
N ASP A 144 8.39 28.78 11.89
CA ASP A 144 7.61 29.75 12.68
C ASP A 144 8.44 30.29 13.86
N SER A 145 8.39 31.62 14.03
CA SER A 145 8.98 32.50 15.08
C SER A 145 10.45 32.92 14.98
#